data_AF-A0A9W7S3Y8-F1
#
_entry.id   AF-A0A9W7S3Y8-F1
#
_cell.length_a   1.000
_cell.length_b   1.000
_cell.length_c   1.000
_cell.angle_alpha   90.00
_cell.angle_beta   90.00
_cell.angle_gamma   90.00
#
_symmetry.space_group_name_H-M   'P 1'
#
loop_
_entity.id
_entity.type
_entity.pdbx_description
1 polymer ?
#
loop_
_entity_poly.entity_id
_entity_poly.type
_entity_poly.pdbx_seq_one_letter_code
_entity_poly.pdbx_strand_id
1 'polypeptide(L)'
;MNVFLLTLHGTDEAYSQLFQPLLKWQLPLKWYVASLFLVLLLAFPSIRQDGGLAQALSSRPIGSSMLSFATYIVAAIPVEVAWRGFALPHLQKRYSAFAASMIIGVLWAVWHAPLPFNLDNVMSTYPLLPWFVDVMIDSVIYVWLYNSTKGSVFLLVLYHALSNTLGGFAGWSTATASIVIAALLLLIYKPATISANGRKYSLTD
;
A
#
# COMPACT_ATOMS: atom_id res chain seq x y z
N MET A 1 6.37 -10.77 -16.23
CA MET A 1 6.59 -10.89 -17.68
C MET A 1 6.45 -9.57 -18.45
N ASN A 2 5.52 -8.65 -18.12
CA ASN A 2 5.33 -7.44 -18.94
C ASN A 2 6.22 -6.21 -18.59
N VAL A 3 6.70 -6.06 -17.34
CA VAL A 3 7.65 -4.97 -17.00
C VAL A 3 9.01 -5.19 -17.69
N PHE A 4 9.42 -6.44 -17.83
CA PHE A 4 10.66 -6.82 -18.52
C PHE A 4 10.59 -6.59 -20.04
N LEU A 5 9.41 -6.69 -20.64
CA LEU A 5 9.18 -6.39 -22.06
C LEU A 5 9.08 -4.88 -22.34
N LEU A 6 8.62 -4.08 -21.37
CA LEU A 6 8.71 -2.62 -21.44
C LEU A 6 10.18 -2.14 -21.43
N THR A 7 11.05 -2.79 -20.66
CA THR A 7 12.49 -2.47 -20.69
C THR A 7 13.18 -2.80 -22.02
N LEU A 8 12.67 -3.78 -22.78
CA LEU A 8 13.27 -4.21 -24.04
C LEU A 8 12.65 -3.52 -25.26
N HIS A 9 11.35 -3.20 -25.23
CA HIS A 9 10.60 -2.67 -26.37
C HIS A 9 9.67 -1.49 -26.01
N GLY A 10 9.81 -0.89 -24.82
CA GLY A 10 8.96 0.21 -24.39
C GLY A 10 9.26 1.49 -25.17
N THR A 11 8.20 2.14 -25.66
CA THR A 11 8.30 3.50 -26.19
C THR A 11 8.44 4.51 -25.06
N ASP A 12 8.95 5.70 -25.35
CA ASP A 12 9.04 6.81 -24.38
C ASP A 12 7.68 7.11 -23.72
N GLU A 13 6.59 6.92 -24.47
CA GLU A 13 5.22 7.06 -24.00
C GLU A 13 4.88 6.01 -22.94
N ALA A 14 5.35 4.77 -23.12
CA ALA A 14 5.10 3.69 -22.19
C ALA A 14 5.85 3.87 -20.86
N TYR A 15 7.08 4.39 -20.92
CA TYR A 15 7.83 4.80 -19.72
C TYR A 15 7.18 6.00 -19.03
N SER A 16 6.77 7.00 -19.81
CA SER A 16 6.05 8.16 -19.28
C SER A 16 4.79 7.73 -18.53
N GLN A 17 3.95 6.86 -19.12
CA GLN A 17 2.75 6.36 -18.45
C GLN A 17 3.04 5.60 -17.14
N LEU A 18 4.20 4.96 -17.03
CA LEU A 18 4.60 4.22 -15.84
C LEU A 18 5.06 5.13 -14.68
N PHE A 19 5.82 6.18 -14.99
CA PHE A 19 6.44 7.06 -13.99
C PHE A 19 5.69 8.37 -13.73
N GLN A 20 4.87 8.85 -14.67
CA GLN A 20 4.01 10.04 -14.47
C GLN A 20 3.16 9.96 -13.18
N PRO A 21 2.58 8.81 -12.80
CA PRO A 21 1.86 8.68 -11.53
C PRO A 21 2.70 8.98 -10.26
N LEU A 22 4.03 8.84 -10.31
CA LEU A 22 4.94 9.21 -9.20
C LEU A 22 5.12 10.72 -9.07
N LEU A 23 4.87 11.49 -10.13
CA LEU A 23 4.99 12.94 -10.12
C LEU A 23 3.70 13.62 -9.63
N LYS A 24 2.68 12.83 -9.29
CA LYS A 24 1.37 13.32 -8.85
C LYS A 24 1.31 13.60 -7.35
N TRP A 25 2.04 14.62 -6.90
CA TRP A 25 2.11 15.04 -5.50
C TRP A 25 1.18 16.22 -5.15
N GLN A 26 0.65 16.94 -6.13
CA GLN A 26 -0.28 18.06 -5.88
C GLN A 26 -1.69 17.53 -5.57
N LEU A 27 -1.88 17.01 -4.36
CA LEU A 27 -3.14 16.46 -3.87
C LEU A 27 -3.72 17.35 -2.76
N PRO A 28 -5.06 17.40 -2.63
CA PRO A 28 -5.69 18.01 -1.46
C PRO A 28 -5.15 17.43 -0.14
N LEU A 29 -4.86 18.30 0.84
CA LEU A 29 -4.25 17.94 2.13
C LEU A 29 -4.95 16.77 2.85
N LYS A 30 -6.28 16.66 2.69
CA LYS A 30 -7.08 15.56 3.26
C LYS A 30 -6.56 14.16 2.94
N TRP A 31 -5.90 13.96 1.79
CA TRP A 31 -5.39 12.64 1.41
C TRP A 31 -4.09 12.28 2.14
N TYR A 32 -3.24 13.26 2.39
CA TYR A 32 -2.06 13.09 3.24
C TYR A 32 -2.47 12.80 4.68
N VAL A 33 -3.43 13.57 5.19
CA VAL A 33 -3.98 13.37 6.54
C VAL A 33 -4.68 12.03 6.66
N ALA A 34 -5.49 11.63 5.67
CA ALA A 34 -6.15 10.33 5.67
C ALA A 34 -5.14 9.17 5.65
N SER A 35 -4.05 9.30 4.87
CA SER A 35 -2.99 8.29 4.82
C SER A 35 -2.30 8.16 6.18
N LEU A 36 -1.91 9.27 6.80
CA LEU A 36 -1.31 9.27 8.14
C LEU A 36 -2.27 8.67 9.18
N PHE A 37 -3.53 9.09 9.16
CA PHE A 37 -4.54 8.59 10.09
C PHE A 37 -4.75 7.08 9.93
N LEU A 38 -4.82 6.56 8.70
CA LEU A 38 -4.96 5.13 8.45
C LEU A 38 -3.79 4.33 9.01
N VAL A 39 -2.54 4.79 8.82
CA VAL A 39 -1.38 4.08 9.38
C VAL A 39 -1.42 4.09 10.90
N LEU A 40 -1.71 5.24 11.53
CA LEU A 40 -1.81 5.33 12.99
C LEU A 40 -2.94 4.44 13.54
N LEU A 41 -4.06 4.37 12.82
CA LEU A 41 -5.19 3.54 13.19
C LEU A 41 -4.86 2.04 13.12
N LEU A 42 -4.17 1.61 12.06
CA LEU A 42 -3.71 0.22 11.88
C LEU A 42 -2.62 -0.16 12.90
N ALA A 43 -1.73 0.78 13.24
CA ALA A 43 -0.66 0.56 14.22
C ALA A 43 -1.13 0.65 15.69
N PHE A 44 -2.29 1.26 15.95
CA PHE A 44 -2.77 1.53 17.31
C PHE A 44 -2.81 0.31 18.25
N PRO A 45 -3.28 -0.88 17.85
CA PRO A 45 -3.32 -2.05 18.72
C PRO A 45 -1.92 -2.48 19.16
N SER A 46 -0.97 -2.54 18.22
CA SER A 46 0.42 -2.87 18.51
C SER A 46 1.07 -1.81 19.41
N ILE A 47 0.85 -0.52 19.12
CA ILE A 47 1.33 0.58 19.98
C ILE A 47 0.78 0.41 21.41
N ARG A 48 -0.49 0.06 21.57
CA ARG A 48 -1.10 -0.15 22.89
C ARG A 48 -0.53 -1.35 23.63
N GLN A 49 -0.26 -2.46 22.93
CA GLN A 49 0.33 -3.66 23.52
C GLN A 49 1.78 -3.42 23.97
N ASP A 50 2.54 -2.61 23.22
CA ASP A 50 3.96 -2.34 23.47
C ASP A 50 4.21 -1.19 24.48
N GLY A 51 3.23 -0.90 25.36
CA GLY A 51 3.37 0.11 26.41
C GLY A 51 2.88 1.52 26.03
N GLY A 52 2.23 1.67 24.88
CA GLY A 52 1.58 2.91 24.44
C GLY A 52 2.46 3.84 23.62
N LEU A 53 1.86 4.95 23.17
CA LEU A 53 2.51 5.91 22.27
C LEU A 53 3.78 6.52 22.86
N ALA A 54 3.80 6.79 24.18
CA ALA A 54 4.98 7.35 24.85
C ALA A 54 6.16 6.37 24.77
N GLN A 55 5.93 5.09 25.03
CA GLN A 55 6.96 4.05 24.93
C GLN A 55 7.45 3.92 23.48
N ALA A 56 6.54 3.86 22.51
CA ALA A 56 6.89 3.79 21.09
C ALA A 56 7.74 4.98 20.61
N LEU A 57 7.41 6.20 21.03
CA LEU A 57 8.20 7.40 20.68
C LEU A 57 9.56 7.45 21.39
N SER A 58 9.66 6.87 22.59
CA SER A 58 10.91 6.83 23.36
C SER A 58 11.87 5.71 22.93
N SER A 59 11.35 4.61 22.37
CA SER A 59 12.15 3.43 22.05
C SER A 59 13.05 3.59 20.82
N ARG A 60 12.75 4.57 19.95
CA ARG A 60 13.52 4.84 18.74
C ARG A 60 13.81 6.33 18.58
N PRO A 61 15.10 6.74 18.54
CA PRO A 61 15.48 8.12 18.25
C PRO A 61 14.86 8.61 16.94
N ILE A 62 14.43 9.87 16.91
CA ILE A 62 13.80 10.47 15.72
C ILE A 62 14.68 10.36 14.47
N GLY A 63 16.00 10.50 14.62
CA GLY A 63 16.95 10.36 13.52
C GLY A 63 16.93 8.96 12.88
N SER A 64 16.83 7.90 13.68
CA SER A 64 16.74 6.52 13.17
C SER A 64 15.41 6.26 12.44
N SER A 65 14.34 6.90 12.91
CA SER A 65 13.01 6.81 12.30
C SER A 65 12.96 7.54 10.96
N MET A 66 13.57 8.73 10.89
CA MET A 66 13.70 9.49 9.64
C MET A 66 14.56 8.75 8.61
N LEU A 67 15.65 8.13 9.04
CA LEU A 67 16.49 7.31 8.16
C LEU A 67 15.70 6.10 7.63
N SER A 68 15.00 5.37 8.51
CA SER A 68 14.17 4.23 8.12
C SER A 68 13.10 4.64 7.11
N PHE A 69 12.41 5.76 7.36
CA PHE A 69 11.43 6.31 6.44
C PHE A 69 12.03 6.62 5.07
N ALA A 70 13.18 7.30 5.01
CA ALA A 70 13.87 7.58 3.75
C ALA A 70 14.26 6.30 3.01
N THR A 71 14.77 5.29 3.71
CA THR A 71 15.09 3.97 3.13
C THR A 71 13.84 3.30 2.57
N TYR A 72 12.73 3.31 3.31
CA TYR A 72 11.49 2.71 2.84
C TYR A 72 10.84 3.47 1.69
N ILE A 73 11.04 4.79 1.56
CA ILE A 73 10.63 5.53 0.36
C ILE A 73 11.33 4.96 -0.87
N VAL A 74 12.65 4.83 -0.81
CA VAL A 74 13.43 4.29 -1.94
C VAL A 74 13.01 2.86 -2.26
N ALA A 75 12.80 2.02 -1.23
CA ALA A 75 12.35 0.64 -1.42
C ALA A 75 10.92 0.53 -1.97
N ALA A 76 10.02 1.45 -1.59
CA ALA A 76 8.62 1.42 -1.98
C ALA A 76 8.40 1.87 -3.44
N ILE A 77 9.22 2.75 -3.98
CA ILE A 77 9.09 3.25 -5.37
C ILE A 77 8.92 2.11 -6.39
N PRO A 78 9.87 1.15 -6.53
CA PRO A 78 9.74 0.09 -7.54
C PRO A 78 8.54 -0.82 -7.27
N VAL A 79 8.21 -1.07 -6.01
CA VAL A 79 7.08 -1.91 -5.60
C VAL A 79 5.76 -1.27 -6.02
N GLU A 80 5.55 0.00 -5.67
CA GLU A 80 4.30 0.70 -5.97
C GLU A 80 4.15 1.03 -7.46
N VAL A 81 5.26 1.30 -8.16
CA VAL A 81 5.25 1.44 -9.62
C VAL A 81 4.82 0.13 -10.28
N ALA A 82 5.35 -1.03 -9.86
CA ALA A 82 4.98 -2.31 -10.44
C ALA A 82 3.52 -2.70 -10.13
N TRP A 83 3.08 -2.59 -8.88
CA TRP A 83 1.74 -3.04 -8.49
C TRP A 83 0.65 -2.03 -8.82
N ARG A 84 0.84 -0.74 -8.52
CA ARG A 84 -0.21 0.29 -8.66
C ARG A 84 0.02 1.24 -9.83
N GLY A 85 1.26 1.44 -10.26
CA GLY A 85 1.57 2.11 -11.52
C GLY A 85 1.26 1.26 -12.75
N PHE A 86 1.58 -0.04 -12.70
CA PHE A 86 1.44 -0.95 -13.83
C PHE A 86 0.28 -1.94 -13.68
N ALA A 87 0.30 -2.85 -12.69
CA ALA A 87 -0.66 -3.96 -12.65
C ALA A 87 -2.11 -3.50 -12.40
N LEU A 88 -2.33 -2.58 -11.46
CA LEU A 88 -3.66 -2.14 -11.06
C LEU A 88 -4.47 -1.50 -12.20
N PRO A 89 -3.96 -0.52 -12.98
CA PRO A 89 -4.71 0.05 -14.10
C PRO A 89 -5.11 -1.00 -15.14
N HIS A 90 -4.25 -2.01 -15.37
CA HIS A 90 -4.54 -3.08 -16.31
C HIS A 90 -5.61 -4.04 -15.79
N LEU A 91 -5.59 -4.37 -14.50
CA LEU A 91 -6.62 -5.20 -13.87
C LEU A 91 -7.97 -4.47 -13.82
N GLN A 92 -7.98 -3.18 -13.49
CA GLN A 92 -9.21 -2.39 -13.43
C GLN A 92 -9.87 -2.13 -14.81
N LYS A 93 -9.20 -2.46 -15.92
CA LYS A 93 -9.83 -2.49 -17.26
C LYS A 93 -10.81 -3.67 -17.42
N ARG A 94 -10.66 -4.73 -16.62
CA ARG A 94 -11.44 -5.98 -16.73
C ARG A 94 -12.20 -6.36 -15.46
N TYR A 95 -11.74 -5.88 -14.31
CA TYR A 95 -12.26 -6.23 -13.00
C TYR A 95 -12.72 -4.98 -12.24
N SER A 96 -13.67 -5.14 -11.32
CA SER A 96 -14.00 -4.09 -10.35
C SER A 96 -12.79 -3.76 -9.47
N ALA A 97 -12.74 -2.59 -8.82
CA ALA A 97 -11.57 -2.28 -8.00
C ALA A 97 -11.41 -3.24 -6.81
N PHE A 98 -12.52 -3.79 -6.29
CA PHE A 98 -12.46 -4.82 -5.25
C PHE A 98 -11.86 -6.13 -5.78
N ALA A 99 -12.33 -6.60 -6.95
CA ALA A 99 -11.75 -7.80 -7.56
C ALA A 99 -10.27 -7.59 -7.91
N ALA A 100 -9.91 -6.42 -8.45
CA ALA A 100 -8.52 -6.05 -8.72
C ALA A 100 -7.67 -6.00 -7.42
N SER A 101 -8.20 -5.46 -6.32
CA SER A 101 -7.49 -5.45 -5.03
C SER A 101 -7.32 -6.85 -4.46
N MET A 102 -8.31 -7.75 -4.60
CA MET A 102 -8.17 -9.13 -4.14
C MET A 102 -7.12 -9.89 -4.97
N ILE A 103 -7.12 -9.73 -6.30
CA ILE A 103 -6.10 -10.33 -7.17
C ILE A 103 -4.70 -9.83 -6.79
N ILE A 104 -4.51 -8.51 -6.66
CA ILE A 104 -3.23 -7.94 -6.25
C ILE A 104 -2.84 -8.41 -4.85
N GLY A 105 -3.79 -8.46 -3.91
CA GLY A 105 -3.53 -8.88 -2.53
C GLY A 105 -2.97 -10.30 -2.45
N VAL A 106 -3.58 -11.24 -3.18
CA VAL A 106 -3.09 -12.63 -3.26
C VAL A 106 -1.70 -12.69 -3.88
N LEU A 107 -1.49 -12.00 -5.01
CA LEU A 107 -0.18 -11.98 -5.68
C LEU A 107 0.90 -11.35 -4.79
N TRP A 108 0.54 -10.32 -4.03
CA TRP A 108 1.44 -9.62 -3.13
C TRP A 108 1.77 -10.47 -1.90
N ALA A 109 0.79 -11.18 -1.34
CA ALA A 109 1.02 -12.17 -0.28
C ALA A 109 1.94 -13.29 -0.75
N VAL A 110 1.73 -13.85 -1.95
CA VAL A 110 2.62 -14.86 -2.52
C VAL A 110 4.04 -14.33 -2.71
N TRP A 111 4.19 -13.08 -3.16
CA TRP A 111 5.50 -12.45 -3.30
C TRP A 111 6.24 -12.28 -1.96
N HIS A 112 5.50 -11.97 -0.88
CA HIS A 112 6.05 -11.83 0.47
C HIS A 112 6.12 -13.14 1.28
N ALA A 113 5.55 -14.23 0.76
CA ALA A 113 5.48 -15.52 1.45
C ALA A 113 6.84 -16.06 1.95
N PRO A 114 7.99 -15.82 1.29
CA PRO A 114 9.27 -16.26 1.82
C PRO A 114 9.66 -15.62 3.18
N LEU A 115 9.10 -14.46 3.54
CA LEU A 115 9.50 -13.72 4.73
C LEU A 115 9.04 -14.39 6.03
N PRO A 116 7.76 -14.82 6.17
CA PRO A 116 7.35 -15.64 7.31
C PRO A 116 8.09 -16.98 7.49
N PHE A 117 8.72 -17.52 6.44
CA PHE A 117 9.48 -18.77 6.53
C PHE A 117 10.98 -18.55 6.78
N ASN A 118 11.46 -17.31 6.78
CA ASN A 118 12.85 -16.97 7.07
C ASN A 118 13.01 -16.65 8.57
N LEU A 119 13.64 -17.55 9.33
CA LEU A 119 13.83 -17.42 10.78
C LEU A 119 14.61 -16.17 11.21
N ASP A 120 15.43 -15.61 10.33
CA ASP A 120 16.17 -14.35 10.60
C ASP A 120 15.30 -13.10 10.35
N ASN A 121 14.10 -13.26 9.81
CA ASN A 121 13.17 -12.18 9.55
C ASN A 121 12.18 -12.02 10.71
N VAL A 122 11.86 -10.77 11.07
CA VAL A 122 10.87 -10.45 12.10
C VAL A 122 9.49 -11.06 11.82
N MET A 123 9.12 -11.21 10.54
CA MET A 123 7.86 -11.80 10.09
C MET A 123 7.75 -13.30 10.37
N SER A 124 8.84 -13.99 10.70
CA SER A 124 8.79 -15.41 11.08
C SER A 124 7.99 -15.68 12.34
N THR A 125 7.83 -14.65 13.17
CA THR A 125 7.02 -14.72 14.40
C THR A 125 5.52 -14.52 14.13
N TYR A 126 5.13 -14.18 12.89
CA TYR A 126 3.75 -13.78 12.59
C TYR A 126 2.90 -15.01 12.28
N PRO A 127 1.76 -15.20 12.98
CA PRO A 127 0.73 -16.13 12.54
C PRO A 127 0.35 -15.91 11.06
N LEU A 128 0.50 -16.97 10.25
CA LEU A 128 0.33 -16.91 8.80
C LEU A 128 -1.05 -16.40 8.35
N LEU A 129 -2.13 -16.88 8.98
CA LEU A 129 -3.49 -16.51 8.57
C LEU A 129 -3.77 -15.02 8.79
N PRO A 130 -3.57 -14.44 9.99
CA PRO A 130 -3.80 -13.02 10.12
C PRO A 130 -2.80 -12.15 9.34
N TRP A 131 -1.57 -12.61 9.10
CA TRP A 131 -0.64 -11.91 8.20
C TRP A 131 -1.20 -11.83 6.78
N PHE A 132 -1.70 -12.96 6.26
CA PHE A 132 -2.35 -12.99 4.95
C PHE A 132 -3.56 -12.06 4.90
N VAL A 133 -4.41 -12.06 5.93
CA VAL A 133 -5.57 -11.17 6.02
C VAL A 133 -5.15 -9.70 6.02
N ASP A 134 -4.07 -9.35 6.73
CA ASP A 134 -3.53 -7.99 6.78
C ASP A 134 -3.08 -7.53 5.38
N VAL A 135 -2.33 -8.37 4.66
CA VAL A 135 -1.89 -8.09 3.28
C VAL A 135 -3.08 -7.87 2.33
N MET A 136 -4.16 -8.64 2.49
CA MET A 136 -5.37 -8.48 1.70
C MET A 136 -6.08 -7.14 1.98
N ILE A 137 -6.11 -6.73 3.25
CA ILE A 137 -6.72 -5.47 3.69
C ILE A 137 -5.91 -4.29 3.18
N ASP A 138 -4.58 -4.33 3.33
CA ASP A 138 -3.70 -3.32 2.76
C ASP A 138 -3.94 -3.19 1.26
N SER A 139 -4.03 -4.30 0.52
CA SER A 139 -4.32 -4.23 -0.91
C SER A 139 -5.59 -3.43 -1.23
N VAL A 140 -6.66 -3.58 -0.44
CA VAL A 140 -7.89 -2.77 -0.58
C VAL A 140 -7.61 -1.29 -0.31
N ILE A 141 -6.88 -0.97 0.77
CA ILE A 141 -6.55 0.42 1.14
C ILE A 141 -5.73 1.09 0.04
N TYR A 142 -4.69 0.43 -0.48
CA TYR A 142 -3.88 0.96 -1.57
C TYR A 142 -4.72 1.25 -2.81
N VAL A 143 -5.62 0.34 -3.18
CA VAL A 143 -6.51 0.54 -4.34
C VAL A 143 -7.49 1.68 -4.10
N TRP A 144 -8.02 1.83 -2.88
CA TRP A 144 -8.89 2.94 -2.51
C TRP A 144 -8.15 4.29 -2.56
N LEU A 145 -6.95 4.39 -1.98
CA LEU A 145 -6.10 5.59 -2.05
C LEU A 145 -5.76 5.94 -3.51
N TYR A 146 -5.39 4.93 -4.31
CA TYR A 146 -5.10 5.10 -5.73
C TYR A 146 -6.29 5.68 -6.48
N ASN A 147 -7.46 5.06 -6.36
CA ASN A 147 -8.66 5.50 -7.06
C ASN A 147 -9.11 6.90 -6.60
N SER A 148 -9.09 7.14 -5.29
CA SER A 148 -9.57 8.40 -4.71
C SER A 148 -8.67 9.60 -5.02
N THR A 149 -7.40 9.35 -5.30
CA THR A 149 -6.42 10.37 -5.74
C THR A 149 -6.30 10.44 -7.26
N LYS A 150 -7.18 9.76 -8.00
CA LYS A 150 -7.15 9.66 -9.47
C LYS A 150 -5.81 9.12 -9.98
N GLY A 151 -5.21 8.16 -9.27
CA GLY A 151 -4.02 7.42 -9.64
C GLY A 151 -2.68 8.01 -9.17
N SER A 152 -2.60 8.61 -7.99
CA SER A 152 -1.30 9.04 -7.44
C SER A 152 -0.53 7.84 -6.89
N VAL A 153 0.58 7.47 -7.53
CA VAL A 153 1.52 6.47 -6.99
C VAL A 153 2.44 7.12 -5.96
N PHE A 154 2.70 8.43 -6.10
CA PHE A 154 3.43 9.20 -5.09
C PHE A 154 2.87 9.03 -3.67
N LEU A 155 1.56 9.20 -3.51
CA LEU A 155 0.92 9.06 -2.21
C LEU A 155 1.04 7.62 -1.67
N LEU A 156 0.98 6.62 -2.55
CA LEU A 156 1.14 5.22 -2.16
C LEU A 156 2.55 4.91 -1.68
N VAL A 157 3.58 5.49 -2.32
CA VAL A 157 4.98 5.38 -1.86
C VAL A 157 5.12 5.98 -0.46
N LEU A 158 4.53 7.14 -0.20
CA LEU A 158 4.52 7.75 1.13
C LEU A 158 3.78 6.88 2.16
N TYR A 159 2.60 6.38 1.81
CA TYR A 159 1.80 5.52 2.66
C TYR A 159 2.52 4.21 2.99
N HIS A 160 3.16 3.58 2.01
CA HIS A 160 3.98 2.38 2.17
C HIS A 160 5.14 2.65 3.13
N ALA A 161 5.92 3.68 2.87
CA ALA A 161 7.08 3.99 3.70
C ALA A 161 6.68 4.33 5.13
N LEU A 162 5.58 5.07 5.31
CA LEU A 162 5.03 5.38 6.63
C LEU A 162 4.57 4.12 7.35
N SER A 163 3.86 3.22 6.66
CA SER A 163 3.40 1.94 7.21
C SER A 163 4.56 1.06 7.65
N ASN A 164 5.62 0.93 6.85
CA ASN A 164 6.79 0.14 7.22
C ASN A 164 7.58 0.78 8.37
N THR A 165 7.68 2.12 8.37
CA THR A 165 8.37 2.85 9.44
C THR A 165 7.65 2.63 10.77
N LEU A 166 6.31 2.80 10.78
CA LEU A 166 5.48 2.65 11.98
C LEU A 166 5.26 1.20 12.40
N GLY A 167 5.11 0.28 11.46
CA GLY A 167 5.08 -1.16 11.73
C GLY A 167 6.38 -1.68 12.36
N GLY A 168 7.51 -1.03 12.09
CA GLY A 168 8.76 -1.32 12.78
C GLY A 168 8.81 -0.89 14.26
N PHE A 169 7.88 -0.05 14.74
CA PHE A 169 7.79 0.34 16.17
C PHE A 169 6.99 -0.65 17.01
N ALA A 170 6.12 -1.40 16.37
CA ALA A 170 5.01 -2.05 17.02
C ALA A 170 5.06 -3.51 16.59
N GLY A 171 5.49 -4.40 17.49
CA GLY A 171 5.50 -5.84 17.22
C GLY A 171 4.16 -6.25 16.61
N TRP A 172 4.18 -7.06 15.56
CA TRP A 172 2.98 -7.36 14.80
C TRP A 172 1.94 -8.04 15.71
N SER A 173 0.82 -7.34 15.94
CA SER A 173 -0.32 -7.86 16.70
C SER A 173 -1.63 -7.31 16.13
N THR A 174 -1.75 -7.31 14.81
CA THR A 174 -2.80 -6.55 14.10
C THR A 174 -3.98 -7.38 13.58
N ALA A 175 -4.05 -8.68 13.86
CA ALA A 175 -5.11 -9.57 13.38
C ALA A 175 -6.54 -9.01 13.57
N THR A 176 -6.81 -8.35 14.71
CA THR A 176 -8.17 -7.94 15.10
C THR A 176 -8.55 -6.52 14.65
N ALA A 177 -7.61 -5.60 14.47
CA ALA A 177 -7.95 -4.21 14.10
C ALA A 177 -8.09 -4.01 12.60
N SER A 178 -7.26 -4.67 11.78
CA SER A 178 -7.31 -4.55 10.33
C SER A 178 -8.70 -4.97 9.81
N ILE A 179 -9.31 -6.01 10.37
CA ILE A 179 -10.63 -6.53 9.97
C ILE A 179 -11.74 -5.48 10.19
N VAL A 180 -11.74 -4.80 11.34
CA VAL A 180 -12.74 -3.78 11.67
C VAL A 180 -12.57 -2.55 10.76
N ILE A 181 -11.32 -2.16 10.48
CA ILE A 181 -11.02 -1.02 9.61
C ILE A 181 -11.37 -1.31 8.15
N ALA A 182 -11.08 -2.52 7.67
CA ALA A 182 -11.48 -2.97 6.33
C ALA A 182 -13.01 -3.00 6.20
N ALA A 183 -13.72 -3.51 7.20
CA ALA A 183 -15.18 -3.51 7.23
C ALA A 183 -15.74 -2.09 7.22
N LEU A 184 -15.17 -1.16 8.00
CA LEU A 184 -15.59 0.25 8.01
C LEU A 184 -15.31 0.96 6.69
N LEU A 185 -14.15 0.71 6.05
CA LEU A 185 -13.83 1.27 4.74
C LEU A 185 -14.78 0.75 3.65
N LEU A 186 -15.14 -0.54 3.68
CA LEU A 186 -16.13 -1.14 2.79
C LEU A 186 -17.55 -0.61 3.03
N LEU A 187 -17.91 -0.28 4.28
CA LEU A 187 -19.22 0.25 4.66
C LEU A 187 -19.37 1.75 4.34
N ILE A 188 -18.34 2.55 4.57
CA ILE A 188 -18.35 4.00 4.36
C ILE A 188 -18.19 4.34 2.88
N TYR A 189 -17.31 3.62 2.18
CA TYR A 189 -17.06 3.82 0.75
C TYR A 189 -17.76 2.71 -0.04
N LYS A 190 -19.07 2.88 -0.22
CA LYS A 190 -19.91 2.00 -1.06
C LYS A 190 -19.19 1.62 -2.37
N PRO A 191 -19.52 0.46 -2.97
CA PRO A 191 -18.92 -0.05 -4.22
C PRO A 191 -18.81 0.95 -5.38
N ALA A 192 -19.57 2.05 -5.37
CA ALA A 192 -19.51 3.12 -6.36
C ALA A 192 -18.16 3.87 -6.43
N THR A 193 -17.46 4.09 -5.30
CA THR A 193 -16.08 4.65 -5.29
C THR A 193 -15.00 3.59 -5.54
N ILE A 194 -15.40 2.32 -5.52
CA ILE A 194 -14.63 1.13 -5.89
C ILE A 194 -14.96 0.72 -7.35
N SER A 195 -15.87 1.44 -8.02
CA SER A 195 -16.22 1.17 -9.42
C SER A 195 -15.43 2.10 -10.33
N ALA A 196 -14.83 1.51 -11.37
CA ALA A 196 -14.06 2.20 -12.40
C ALA A 196 -14.96 3.02 -13.36
N ASN A 197 -15.98 3.72 -12.86
CA ASN A 197 -16.83 4.52 -13.73
C ASN A 197 -16.17 5.86 -14.02
N GLY A 198 -15.38 5.89 -15.10
CA GLY A 198 -15.05 7.15 -15.78
C GLY A 198 -13.78 7.22 -16.61
N ARG A 199 -12.87 6.23 -16.61
CA ARG A 199 -11.73 6.28 -17.55
C ARG A 199 -12.09 5.63 -18.88
N LYS A 200 -12.75 6.39 -19.76
CA LYS A 200 -12.53 6.21 -21.20
C LYS A 200 -11.09 6.65 -21.45
N TYR A 201 -10.15 5.71 -21.44
CA TYR A 201 -8.87 5.94 -22.09
C TYR A 201 -9.14 5.90 -23.59
N SER A 202 -9.38 7.04 -24.23
CA SER A 202 -9.17 7.12 -25.68
C SER A 202 -7.66 7.13 -25.88
N LEU A 203 -7.14 6.06 -26.46
CA LEU A 203 -5.82 6.04 -27.08
C LEU A 203 -6.03 6.24 -28.57
N THR A 204 -6.62 7.37 -28.93
CA THR A 204 -6.70 7.97 -30.27
C THR A 204 -7.39 9.31 -30.07
N ASP A 205 -6.62 10.38 -30.09
CA ASP A 205 -6.87 11.62 -30.86
C ASP A 205 -5.55 12.40 -30.90
#